data_AF-A0ABD5DCM8-F1
#
_entry.id   AF-A0ABD5DCM8-F1
#
_cell.length_a   1.000
_cell.length_b   1.000
_cell.length_c   1.000
_cell.angle_alpha   90.00
_cell.angle_beta   90.00
_cell.angle_gamma   90.00
#
_symmetry.space_group_name_H-M   'P 1'
#
loop_
_entity.id
_entity.type
_entity.pdbx_description
1 polymer ?
#
loop_
_entity_poly.entity_id
_entity_poly.type
_entity_poly.pdbx_seq_one_letter_code
_entity_poly.pdbx_strand_id
1 'polypeptide(L)'
;VARHGNKQINELLNEDEQAMLLAKQSLTQQAKKHFGLFDNPFTNEVRAVEELFLNSDINYVRQALYQTAKHGGFIAISGESGSGKSTLRRDLLDRIRREKLPILIIEPYVIATEDNDIQGKTLKSSHIAEAIINTVSAGQ
;
A
#
# COMPACT_ATOMS: atom_id res chain seq x y z
N VAL A 1 30.04 -24.68 6.51
CA VAL A 1 31.08 -23.79 5.96
C VAL A 1 30.39 -22.65 5.23
N ALA A 2 30.35 -21.45 5.83
CA ALA A 2 30.05 -20.14 5.20
C ALA A 2 29.75 -19.10 6.31
N ARG A 3 30.78 -18.62 7.01
CA ARG A 3 30.69 -17.47 7.93
C ARG A 3 31.86 -16.49 7.72
N HIS A 4 32.23 -16.21 6.47
CA HIS A 4 33.41 -15.36 6.20
C HIS A 4 33.26 -14.39 5.01
N GLY A 5 32.05 -14.10 4.54
CA GLY A 5 31.85 -13.31 3.31
C GLY A 5 31.25 -11.91 3.44
N ASN A 6 30.94 -11.39 4.63
CA ASN A 6 30.09 -10.18 4.77
C ASN A 6 30.65 -9.04 5.61
N LYS A 7 31.95 -9.05 5.95
CA LYS A 7 32.54 -7.97 6.78
C LYS A 7 33.17 -6.83 5.96
N GLN A 8 33.58 -7.09 4.71
CA GLN A 8 34.31 -6.12 3.88
C GLN A 8 33.42 -5.20 3.02
N ILE A 9 32.14 -5.51 2.81
CA ILE A 9 31.24 -4.67 1.98
C ILE A 9 30.71 -3.46 2.76
N ASN A 10 30.58 -3.57 4.09
CA ASN A 10 30.00 -2.51 4.92
C ASN A 10 30.95 -1.31 5.17
N GLU A 11 32.24 -1.40 4.83
CA GLU A 11 33.23 -0.34 5.11
C GLU A 11 33.38 0.70 3.99
N LEU A 12 32.72 0.53 2.84
CA LEU A 12 32.85 1.41 1.67
C LEU A 12 31.61 2.29 1.40
N LEU A 13 30.57 2.17 2.21
CA LEU A 13 29.30 2.84 2.01
C LEU A 13 29.25 4.10 2.88
N ASN A 14 28.76 5.21 2.32
CA ASN A 14 28.58 6.44 3.08
C ASN A 14 27.46 6.28 4.14
N GLU A 15 27.35 7.21 5.10
CA GLU A 15 26.38 7.11 6.20
C GLU A 15 24.93 6.94 5.70
N ASP A 16 24.59 7.58 4.57
CA ASP A 16 23.26 7.49 3.94
C ASP A 16 23.01 6.10 3.33
N GLU A 17 24.00 5.51 2.66
CA GLU A 17 23.94 4.15 2.09
C GLU A 17 23.94 3.08 3.18
N GLN A 18 24.66 3.30 4.29
CA GLN A 18 24.58 2.45 5.48
C GLN A 18 23.20 2.56 6.14
N ALA A 19 22.58 3.74 6.14
CA ALA A 19 21.21 3.93 6.62
C ALA A 19 20.18 3.22 5.73
N MET A 20 20.38 3.20 4.41
CA MET A 20 19.55 2.43 3.47
C MET A 20 19.71 0.90 3.63
N LEU A 21 20.82 0.45 4.24
CA LEU A 21 21.07 -0.96 4.62
C LEU A 21 20.66 -1.30 6.05
N LEU A 22 20.12 -0.35 6.82
CA LEU A 22 19.68 -0.63 8.19
C LEU A 22 18.60 -1.71 8.16
N ALA A 23 18.90 -2.83 8.81
CA ALA A 23 17.91 -3.83 9.14
C ALA A 23 16.73 -3.15 9.86
N LYS A 24 15.51 -3.58 9.54
CA LYS A 24 14.23 -3.10 10.09
C LYS A 24 14.37 -2.76 11.58
N GLN A 25 14.47 -1.46 11.89
CA GLN A 25 14.62 -0.99 13.27
C GLN A 25 13.32 -1.26 14.02
N SER A 26 13.38 -2.12 15.03
CA SER A 26 12.21 -2.46 15.85
C SER A 26 12.15 -1.53 17.06
N LEU A 27 10.94 -1.11 17.44
CA LEU A 27 10.72 -0.33 18.66
C LEU A 27 11.27 -1.09 19.88
N THR A 28 12.14 -0.43 20.64
CA THR A 28 12.67 -0.99 21.90
C THR A 28 11.53 -1.13 22.92
N GLN A 29 11.66 -2.08 23.84
CA GLN A 29 10.67 -2.27 24.91
C GLN A 29 10.53 -1.00 25.79
N GLN A 30 11.62 -0.24 25.96
CA GLN A 30 11.62 1.03 26.66
C GLN A 30 10.79 2.09 25.92
N ALA A 31 10.96 2.23 24.60
CA ALA A 31 10.17 3.14 23.77
C ALA A 31 8.69 2.75 23.79
N LYS A 32 8.37 1.46 23.67
CA LYS A 32 6.99 0.96 23.78
C LYS A 32 6.36 1.35 25.12
N LYS A 33 7.06 1.12 26.24
CA LYS A 33 6.57 1.47 27.57
C LYS A 33 6.43 2.98 27.75
N HIS A 34 7.36 3.77 27.22
CA HIS A 34 7.34 5.24 27.31
C HIS A 34 6.15 5.85 26.56
N PHE A 35 5.85 5.36 25.35
CA PHE A 35 4.75 5.84 24.51
C PHE A 35 3.42 5.07 24.73
N GLY A 36 3.37 4.13 25.67
CA GLY A 36 2.15 3.34 25.94
C GLY A 36 1.75 2.41 24.78
N LEU A 37 2.70 1.98 23.95
CA LEU A 37 2.45 1.13 22.79
C LEU A 37 2.44 -0.35 23.21
N PHE A 38 1.28 -1.00 23.10
CA PHE A 38 1.12 -2.43 23.41
C PHE A 38 1.57 -3.35 22.26
N ASP A 39 1.62 -2.82 21.04
CA ASP A 39 2.08 -3.49 19.83
C ASP A 39 2.95 -2.51 19.02
N ASN A 40 3.69 -2.98 18.01
CA ASN A 40 4.51 -2.12 17.17
C ASN A 40 3.68 -1.61 15.96
N PRO A 41 3.31 -0.31 15.93
CA PRO A 41 2.47 0.25 14.87
C PRO A 41 3.18 0.37 13.51
N PHE A 42 4.50 0.20 13.45
CA PHE A 42 5.29 0.37 12.23
C PHE A 42 5.61 -0.94 11.52
N THR A 43 5.26 -2.07 12.12
CA THR A 43 5.64 -3.40 11.59
C THR A 43 4.47 -4.21 11.10
N ASN A 44 3.29 -3.90 11.60
CA ASN A 44 2.06 -4.57 11.21
C ASN A 44 1.39 -3.75 10.10
N GLU A 45 0.64 -4.43 9.24
CA GLU A 45 -0.23 -3.71 8.31
C GLU A 45 -1.27 -2.92 9.11
N VAL A 46 -1.58 -1.71 8.64
CA VAL A 46 -2.64 -0.87 9.19
C VAL A 46 -3.95 -1.66 9.18
N ARG A 47 -4.59 -1.76 10.35
CA ARG A 47 -5.81 -2.57 10.53
C ARG A 47 -7.09 -1.74 10.43
N ALA A 48 -7.01 -0.45 10.74
CA ALA A 48 -8.16 0.44 10.77
C ALA A 48 -7.76 1.89 10.48
N VAL A 49 -8.76 2.73 10.19
CA VAL A 49 -8.53 4.16 9.87
C VAL A 49 -7.93 4.93 11.05
N GLU A 50 -8.21 4.48 12.27
CA GLU A 50 -7.72 5.08 13.51
C GLU A 50 -6.21 4.90 13.70
N GLU A 51 -5.60 3.93 13.00
CA GLU A 51 -4.15 3.69 12.98
C GLU A 51 -3.45 4.51 11.89
N LEU A 52 -4.20 5.24 11.05
CA LEU A 52 -3.63 6.07 9.99
C LEU A 52 -3.25 7.45 10.52
N PHE A 53 -2.02 7.86 10.23
CA PHE A 53 -1.64 9.26 10.36
C PHE A 53 -2.37 10.09 9.29
N LEU A 54 -3.11 11.12 9.73
CA LEU A 54 -3.87 12.00 8.85
C LEU A 54 -3.35 13.43 8.97
N ASN A 55 -3.06 14.05 7.83
CA ASN A 55 -2.81 15.48 7.69
C ASN A 55 -3.78 16.07 6.65
N SER A 56 -3.68 17.38 6.37
CA SER A 56 -4.53 18.06 5.38
C SER A 56 -4.48 17.40 4.01
N ASP A 57 -3.30 17.02 3.56
CA ASP A 57 -3.05 16.57 2.19
C ASP A 57 -3.56 15.13 1.99
N ILE A 58 -3.29 14.26 2.96
CA ILE A 58 -3.84 12.90 3.02
C ILE A 58 -5.36 12.97 3.08
N ASN A 59 -5.93 13.86 3.92
CA ASN A 59 -7.38 14.05 3.99
C ASN A 59 -7.97 14.53 2.66
N TYR A 60 -7.29 15.45 1.97
CA TYR A 60 -7.70 15.89 0.65
C TYR A 60 -7.78 14.72 -0.34
N VAL A 61 -6.73 13.90 -0.44
CA VAL A 61 -6.72 12.72 -1.34
C VAL A 61 -7.80 11.71 -0.96
N ARG A 62 -8.01 11.46 0.35
CA ARG A 62 -9.09 10.58 0.84
C ARG A 62 -10.46 11.07 0.42
N GLN A 63 -10.72 12.37 0.52
CA GLN A 63 -12.00 12.93 0.09
C GLN A 63 -12.15 12.90 -1.43
N ALA A 64 -11.09 13.19 -2.19
CA ALA A 64 -11.12 13.11 -3.65
C ALA A 64 -11.47 11.68 -4.12
N LEU A 65 -10.79 10.66 -3.57
CA LEU A 65 -11.10 9.25 -3.79
C LEU A 65 -12.57 8.92 -3.50
N TYR A 66 -13.06 9.36 -2.34
CA TYR A 66 -14.43 9.10 -1.92
C TYR A 66 -15.47 9.75 -2.83
N GLN A 67 -15.25 11.01 -3.23
CA GLN A 67 -16.14 11.72 -4.14
C GLN A 67 -16.16 11.06 -5.52
N THR A 68 -15.00 10.68 -6.06
CA THR A 68 -14.91 9.95 -7.33
C THR A 68 -15.64 8.60 -7.25
N ALA A 69 -15.51 7.86 -6.15
CA ALA A 69 -16.20 6.59 -5.98
C ALA A 69 -17.74 6.75 -5.93
N LYS A 70 -18.25 7.84 -5.33
CA LYS A 70 -19.71 8.07 -5.19
C LYS A 70 -20.36 8.73 -6.40
N HIS A 71 -19.63 9.58 -7.11
CA HIS A 71 -20.21 10.47 -8.12
C HIS A 71 -19.64 10.22 -9.52
N GLY A 72 -18.73 9.25 -9.65
CA GLY A 72 -18.03 8.96 -10.88
C GLY A 72 -16.86 9.91 -11.13
N GLY A 73 -16.06 9.57 -12.13
CA GLY A 73 -14.86 10.31 -12.52
C GLY A 73 -13.64 9.40 -12.65
N PHE A 74 -12.50 10.00 -12.97
CA PHE A 74 -11.22 9.32 -13.09
C PHE A 74 -10.20 10.05 -12.23
N ILE A 75 -9.47 9.32 -11.40
CA ILE A 75 -8.46 9.87 -10.50
C ILE A 75 -7.18 9.05 -10.60
N ALA A 76 -6.05 9.75 -10.69
CA ALA A 76 -4.72 9.17 -10.61
C ALA A 76 -4.00 9.75 -9.39
N ILE A 77 -3.49 8.87 -8.52
CA ILE A 77 -2.74 9.27 -7.33
C ILE A 77 -1.28 8.93 -7.55
N SER A 78 -0.42 9.94 -7.50
CA SER A 78 1.02 9.80 -7.59
C SER A 78 1.70 10.20 -6.28
N GLY A 79 2.89 9.66 -6.05
CA GLY A 79 3.69 9.89 -4.87
C GLY A 79 4.82 8.87 -4.75
N GLU A 80 5.85 9.17 -3.97
CA GLU A 80 7.02 8.32 -3.77
C GLU A 80 6.66 6.95 -3.18
N SER A 81 7.54 5.96 -3.32
CA SER A 81 7.35 4.67 -2.63
C SER A 81 7.23 4.90 -1.12
N GLY A 82 6.29 4.22 -0.46
CA GLY A 82 6.05 4.41 0.98
C GLY A 82 5.16 5.62 1.36
N SER A 83 4.76 6.48 0.43
CA SER A 83 3.85 7.63 0.70
C SER A 83 2.41 7.26 1.11
N GLY A 84 2.06 5.97 1.19
CA GLY A 84 0.74 5.52 1.64
C GLY A 84 -0.33 5.41 0.54
N LYS A 85 0.00 5.46 -0.75
CA LYS A 85 -0.98 5.31 -1.86
C LYS A 85 -1.86 4.06 -1.75
N SER A 86 -1.23 2.88 -1.60
CA SER A 86 -1.95 1.62 -1.42
C SER A 86 -2.78 1.60 -0.13
N THR A 87 -2.29 2.28 0.90
CA THR A 87 -2.99 2.45 2.17
C THR A 87 -4.26 3.29 2.01
N LEU A 88 -4.22 4.38 1.24
CA LEU A 88 -5.40 5.21 0.93
C LEU A 88 -6.44 4.46 0.09
N ARG A 89 -6.00 3.62 -0.86
CA ARG A 89 -6.90 2.72 -1.59
C ARG A 89 -7.59 1.76 -0.62
N ARG A 90 -6.84 1.06 0.24
CA ARG A 90 -7.39 0.13 1.24
C ARG A 90 -8.41 0.83 2.15
N ASP A 91 -8.07 2.03 2.63
CA ASP A 91 -8.97 2.84 3.44
C ASP A 91 -10.30 3.18 2.72
N LEU A 92 -10.26 3.53 1.43
CA LEU A 92 -11.47 3.74 0.64
C LEU A 92 -12.34 2.47 0.59
N LEU A 93 -11.73 1.31 0.33
CA LEU A 93 -12.45 0.03 0.28
C LEU A 93 -13.09 -0.31 1.62
N ASP A 94 -12.35 -0.12 2.71
CA ASP A 94 -12.83 -0.35 4.07
C ASP A 94 -13.96 0.61 4.43
N ARG A 95 -13.87 1.88 4.02
CA ARG A 95 -14.95 2.86 4.19
C ARG A 95 -16.21 2.44 3.44
N ILE A 96 -16.09 2.02 2.18
CA ILE A 96 -17.22 1.55 1.36
C ILE A 96 -17.94 0.38 2.04
N ARG A 97 -17.20 -0.59 2.55
CA ARG A 97 -17.76 -1.73 3.30
C ARG A 97 -18.40 -1.29 4.62
N ARG A 98 -17.68 -0.51 5.43
CA ARG A 98 -18.11 -0.05 6.77
C ARG A 98 -19.36 0.81 6.72
N GLU A 99 -19.44 1.72 5.75
CA GLU A 99 -20.60 2.59 5.53
C GLU A 99 -21.72 1.92 4.71
N LYS A 100 -21.53 0.66 4.29
CA LYS A 100 -22.48 -0.10 3.44
C LYS A 100 -22.92 0.68 2.21
N LEU A 101 -21.95 1.32 1.54
CA LEU A 101 -22.26 2.11 0.36
C LEU A 101 -22.67 1.19 -0.81
N PRO A 102 -23.64 1.59 -1.64
CA PRO A 102 -24.07 0.82 -2.80
C PRO A 102 -23.06 0.94 -3.95
N ILE A 103 -21.79 0.58 -3.69
CA ILE A 103 -20.67 0.68 -4.62
C ILE A 103 -20.06 -0.71 -4.75
N LEU A 104 -20.08 -1.26 -5.96
CA LEU A 104 -19.41 -2.52 -6.29
C LEU A 104 -17.95 -2.25 -6.64
N ILE A 105 -17.02 -2.83 -5.87
CA ILE A 105 -15.58 -2.70 -6.09
C ILE A 105 -15.11 -3.74 -7.09
N ILE A 106 -14.52 -3.28 -8.19
CA ILE A 106 -13.91 -4.13 -9.22
C ILE A 106 -12.41 -3.84 -9.23
N GLU A 107 -11.58 -4.85 -8.93
CA GLU A 107 -10.13 -4.73 -8.92
C GLU A 107 -9.52 -5.59 -10.03
N PRO A 108 -9.10 -4.99 -11.17
CA PRO A 108 -8.39 -5.73 -12.21
C PRO A 108 -7.07 -6.28 -11.65
N TYR A 109 -6.87 -7.60 -11.78
CA TYR A 109 -5.61 -8.22 -11.42
C TYR A 109 -4.52 -7.83 -12.39
N VAL A 110 -3.38 -7.42 -11.84
CA VAL A 110 -2.18 -7.12 -12.59
C VAL A 110 -1.16 -8.22 -12.34
N ILE A 111 -1.45 -9.45 -12.78
CA ILE A 111 -0.48 -10.55 -12.66
C ILE A 111 0.54 -10.37 -13.79
N ALA A 112 1.79 -10.08 -13.41
CA ALA A 112 2.95 -10.02 -14.29
C ALA A 112 2.91 -8.95 -15.40
N THR A 113 2.45 -7.73 -15.11
CA THR A 113 2.74 -6.60 -15.99
C THR A 113 4.20 -6.21 -15.83
N GLU A 114 5.03 -6.72 -16.72
CA GLU A 114 6.33 -6.14 -16.96
C GLU A 114 6.21 -5.08 -18.06
N ASP A 115 7.17 -4.16 -18.12
CA ASP A 115 7.13 -2.96 -18.95
C ASP A 115 7.05 -3.22 -20.47
N ASN A 116 7.21 -4.47 -20.92
CA ASN A 116 7.15 -4.84 -22.33
C ASN A 116 6.54 -6.24 -22.56
N ASP A 117 5.84 -6.42 -23.69
CA ASP A 117 5.23 -7.68 -24.18
C ASP A 117 6.23 -8.85 -24.40
N ILE A 118 7.52 -8.62 -24.14
CA ILE A 118 8.61 -9.59 -24.35
C ILE A 118 8.89 -10.41 -23.08
N GLN A 119 8.59 -9.90 -21.88
CA GLN A 119 8.90 -10.60 -20.62
C GLN A 119 7.71 -10.71 -19.63
N GLY A 120 6.62 -9.94 -19.81
CA GLY A 120 5.39 -10.05 -19.00
C GLY A 120 4.08 -9.84 -19.76
N LYS A 121 2.94 -10.12 -19.11
CA LYS A 121 1.60 -9.85 -19.65
C LYS A 121 1.16 -8.42 -19.31
N THR A 122 1.24 -7.53 -20.29
CA THR A 122 0.67 -6.17 -20.21
C THR A 122 -0.81 -6.18 -19.78
N LEU A 123 -1.26 -5.19 -19.00
CA LEU A 123 -2.66 -5.03 -18.64
C LEU A 123 -3.45 -4.67 -19.92
N LYS A 124 -4.31 -5.58 -20.39
CA LYS A 124 -5.12 -5.39 -21.59
C LYS A 124 -6.57 -5.15 -21.20
N SER A 125 -7.35 -4.59 -22.14
CA SER A 125 -8.80 -4.41 -21.99
C SER A 125 -9.52 -5.70 -21.60
N SER A 126 -9.04 -6.85 -22.06
CA SER A 126 -9.56 -8.17 -21.68
C SER A 126 -9.48 -8.46 -20.19
N HIS A 127 -8.39 -8.07 -19.50
CA HIS A 127 -8.25 -8.29 -18.06
C HIS A 127 -9.22 -7.40 -17.26
N ILE A 128 -9.47 -6.18 -17.73
CA ILE A 128 -10.48 -5.29 -17.13
C ILE A 128 -11.88 -5.90 -17.32
N ALA A 129 -12.20 -6.35 -18.52
CA ALA A 129 -13.50 -6.97 -18.82
C ALA A 129 -13.72 -8.24 -17.98
N GLU A 130 -12.71 -9.10 -17.86
CA GLU A 130 -12.75 -10.30 -17.03
C GLU A 130 -13.00 -9.96 -15.55
N ALA A 131 -12.29 -8.96 -15.01
CA ALA A 131 -12.49 -8.51 -13.64
C ALA A 131 -13.93 -8.01 -13.41
N ILE A 132 -14.48 -7.23 -14.35
CA ILE A 132 -15.86 -6.76 -14.29
C ILE A 132 -16.83 -7.95 -14.28
N ILE A 133 -16.69 -8.89 -15.23
CA ILE A 133 -17.57 -10.05 -15.34
C ILE A 133 -17.52 -10.90 -14.06
N ASN A 134 -16.32 -11.19 -13.56
CA ASN A 134 -16.14 -12.00 -12.36
C ASN A 134 -16.77 -11.36 -11.13
N THR A 135 -16.56 -10.05 -10.92
CA THR A 135 -17.11 -9.34 -9.78
C THR A 135 -18.63 -9.22 -9.86
N VAL A 136 -19.19 -8.89 -11.03
CA VAL A 136 -20.64 -8.74 -11.20
C VAL A 136 -21.35 -10.09 -11.08
N SER A 137 -20.78 -11.16 -11.65
CA SER A 137 -21.38 -12.51 -11.59
C SER A 137 -21.33 -13.12 -10.20
N ALA A 138 -20.30 -12.81 -9.40
CA ALA A 138 -20.24 -13.22 -7.99
C ALA A 138 -21.18 -12.41 -7.07
N GLY A 139 -21.74 -11.29 -7.58
CA GLY A 139 -22.67 -10.42 -6.86
C GLY A 139 -24.16 -10.79 -7.04
N GLN A 140 -24.46 -11.96 -7.63
CA GLN A 140 -25.80 -12.58 -7.70
C GLN A 140 -25.89 -13.80 -6.80
#